data_AF-C5M1U9-F1
#
_entry.id   AF-C5M1U9-F1
#
_cell.length_a   1.000
_cell.length_b   1.000
_cell.length_c   1.000
_cell.angle_alpha   90.00
_cell.angle_beta   90.00
_cell.angle_gamma   90.00
#
_symmetry.space_group_name_H-M   'P 1'
#
loop_
_entity.id
_entity.type
_entity.pdbx_description
1 polymer ?
#
loop_
_entity_poly.entity_id
_entity_poly.type
_entity_poly.pdbx_seq_one_letter_code
_entity_poly.pdbx_strand_id
1 'polypeptide(L)'
;MPKDYGPEYIELNNIEDSSEPHASTTKQPTWNFTDSQLQLVLLRLGVISDEIYGTDFLVSNIQISPESRYMIDKINELPVSTAIEIVRDALVDHKGDVNFLNEDYQLLERLVSQIPENTDDLEIKHEIEEKYVDTFKNKTYLHIVDWPLQVRLEAALIHFHSPYPEIRAITEPFDDPSIPVETFRVYFIGLFWTFVGSLINSFFYHRMPGISLGTHTIQILLLPSGKLWEKLVPHKTIHIGGYSIDLNPGPWTFKEMMLSTIIYSCSAGTPYSINNIFVMKLDRFYGLKWVTWSFQILFTLSTQLLGFSFAMIMKKVCVYPSKALWPTILPTIALNRALMNEDENNAVHGWRISRYSFFLVAFCASFVYN
;
A
#
# COMPACT_ATOMS: atom_id res chain seq x y z
N MET A 1 -13.46 -35.07 -22.03
CA MET A 1 -13.04 -34.63 -20.68
C MET A 1 -11.66 -33.98 -20.79
N PRO A 2 -11.57 -32.65 -20.89
CA PRO A 2 -10.37 -31.93 -20.52
C PRO A 2 -10.50 -31.44 -19.06
N LYS A 3 -9.36 -31.47 -18.37
CA LYS A 3 -9.13 -30.92 -17.05
C LYS A 3 -8.61 -29.50 -17.25
N ASP A 4 -9.28 -28.49 -16.70
CA ASP A 4 -8.69 -27.15 -16.54
C ASP A 4 -8.25 -26.96 -15.08
N TYR A 5 -6.95 -26.75 -14.92
CA TYR A 5 -6.27 -26.47 -13.66
C TYR A 5 -5.81 -25.02 -13.67
N GLY A 6 -6.24 -24.27 -12.65
CA GLY A 6 -5.54 -23.09 -12.14
C GLY A 6 -6.28 -21.76 -12.38
N PRO A 7 -6.10 -20.78 -11.46
CA PRO A 7 -6.66 -19.45 -11.61
C PRO A 7 -5.92 -18.79 -12.79
N GLU A 8 -6.61 -18.71 -13.92
CA GLU A 8 -6.20 -17.81 -14.99
C GLU A 8 -6.23 -16.39 -14.45
N TYR A 9 -5.10 -15.73 -14.63
CA TYR A 9 -4.89 -14.34 -14.37
C TYR A 9 -5.94 -13.54 -15.16
N ILE A 10 -6.96 -13.02 -14.47
CA ILE A 10 -7.82 -12.00 -15.05
C ILE A 10 -6.97 -10.74 -15.09
N GLU A 11 -6.34 -10.49 -16.24
CA GLU A 11 -5.95 -9.13 -16.57
C GLU A 11 -7.16 -8.24 -16.31
N LEU A 12 -6.98 -7.13 -15.59
CA LEU A 12 -7.98 -6.09 -15.32
C LEU A 12 -8.54 -5.42 -16.61
N ASN A 13 -8.32 -6.02 -17.77
CA ASN A 13 -8.67 -5.54 -19.11
C ASN A 13 -10.06 -5.98 -19.59
N ASN A 14 -10.80 -6.82 -18.83
CA ASN A 14 -12.10 -7.36 -19.27
C ASN A 14 -13.33 -6.71 -18.62
N ILE A 15 -13.19 -5.55 -18.00
CA ILE A 15 -14.33 -4.66 -17.79
C ILE A 15 -14.14 -3.53 -18.79
N GLU A 16 -15.07 -3.42 -19.74
CA GLU A 16 -15.20 -2.23 -20.59
C GLU A 16 -15.28 -1.00 -19.68
N ASP A 17 -14.17 -0.27 -19.61
CA ASP A 17 -14.04 0.99 -18.92
C ASP A 17 -14.91 2.01 -19.69
N SER A 18 -16.20 2.02 -19.38
CA SER A 18 -17.14 3.05 -19.82
C SER A 18 -16.95 4.31 -18.94
N SER A 19 -15.70 4.72 -18.76
CA SER A 19 -15.36 6.00 -18.14
C SER A 19 -14.91 6.97 -19.24
N GLU A 20 -15.84 7.83 -19.65
CA GLU A 20 -15.49 9.05 -20.38
C GLU A 20 -14.43 9.84 -19.57
N PRO A 21 -13.51 10.55 -20.23
CA PRO A 21 -12.50 11.34 -19.54
C PRO A 21 -13.18 12.38 -18.65
N HIS A 22 -13.07 12.22 -17.34
CA HIS A 22 -13.63 13.14 -16.36
C HIS A 22 -12.92 14.48 -16.42
N ALA A 23 -13.42 15.35 -17.30
CA ALA A 23 -13.36 16.79 -17.11
C ALA A 23 -13.97 17.10 -15.74
N SER A 24 -13.25 17.87 -14.94
CA SER A 24 -13.66 18.40 -13.64
C SER A 24 -15.07 18.99 -13.69
N THR A 25 -16.06 18.18 -13.38
CA THR A 25 -17.46 18.60 -13.29
C THR A 25 -17.92 18.24 -11.88
N THR A 26 -17.90 19.24 -11.01
CA THR A 26 -18.51 19.22 -9.68
C THR A 26 -20.01 18.97 -9.79
N LYS A 27 -20.42 17.71 -9.95
CA LYS A 27 -21.73 17.23 -9.53
C LYS A 27 -21.54 16.55 -8.18
N GLN A 28 -22.20 17.08 -7.15
CA GLN A 28 -22.29 16.35 -5.88
C GLN A 28 -23.04 15.04 -6.15
N PRO A 29 -22.55 13.88 -5.69
CA PRO A 29 -23.24 12.63 -5.89
C PRO A 29 -24.47 12.67 -4.98
N THR A 30 -25.65 12.48 -5.55
CA THR A 30 -26.86 12.24 -4.74
C THR A 30 -26.83 10.79 -4.31
N TRP A 31 -26.28 10.52 -3.12
CA TRP A 31 -26.28 9.18 -2.53
C TRP A 31 -27.70 8.78 -2.12
N ASN A 32 -28.10 7.56 -2.45
CA ASN A 32 -29.40 7.00 -2.05
C ASN A 32 -29.33 6.34 -0.67
N PHE A 33 -28.73 7.01 0.32
CA PHE A 33 -28.63 6.52 1.69
C PHE A 33 -29.42 7.43 2.64
N THR A 34 -30.05 6.84 3.65
CA THR A 34 -30.54 7.63 4.79
C THR A 34 -29.36 8.10 5.65
N ASP A 35 -29.55 9.15 6.46
CA ASP A 35 -28.49 9.68 7.33
C ASP A 35 -27.94 8.60 8.29
N SER A 36 -28.79 7.69 8.78
CA SER A 36 -28.38 6.57 9.64
C SER A 36 -27.54 5.53 8.89
N GLN A 37 -27.91 5.23 7.64
CA GLN A 37 -27.14 4.32 6.78
C GLN A 37 -25.77 4.92 6.44
N LEU A 38 -25.72 6.21 6.15
CA LEU A 38 -24.47 6.92 5.88
C LEU A 38 -23.57 6.98 7.12
N GLN A 39 -24.13 7.18 8.32
CA GLN A 39 -23.37 7.10 9.58
C GLN A 39 -22.75 5.71 9.78
N LEU A 40 -23.47 4.64 9.45
CA LEU A 40 -22.95 3.27 9.56
C LEU A 40 -21.78 3.04 8.58
N VAL A 41 -21.91 3.53 7.34
CA VAL A 41 -20.83 3.44 6.33
C VAL A 41 -19.60 4.21 6.80
N LEU A 42 -19.77 5.44 7.29
CA LEU A 42 -18.69 6.28 7.78
C LEU A 42 -18.02 5.70 9.05
N LEU A 43 -18.78 5.02 9.91
CA LEU A 43 -18.26 4.29 11.06
C LEU A 43 -17.33 3.16 10.62
N ARG A 44 -17.75 2.33 9.66
CA ARG A 44 -16.92 1.21 9.17
C ARG A 44 -15.68 1.70 8.40
N LEU A 45 -15.79 2.82 7.70
CA LEU A 45 -14.64 3.48 7.04
C LEU A 45 -13.68 4.16 8.02
N GLY A 46 -14.02 4.23 9.32
CA GLY A 46 -13.17 4.83 10.35
C GLY A 46 -13.13 6.36 10.33
N VAL A 47 -14.09 7.00 9.64
CA VAL A 47 -14.23 8.46 9.62
C VAL A 47 -14.87 8.97 10.91
N ILE A 48 -15.77 8.17 11.48
CA ILE A 48 -16.51 8.45 12.72
C ILE A 48 -16.15 7.37 13.76
N SER A 49 -16.11 7.74 15.04
CA SER A 49 -15.94 6.79 16.15
C SER A 49 -17.29 6.26 16.66
N ASP A 50 -17.30 5.09 17.30
CA ASP A 50 -18.50 4.53 17.92
C ASP A 50 -19.14 5.50 18.95
N GLU A 51 -18.38 6.43 19.54
CA GLU A 51 -18.88 7.45 20.49
C GLU A 51 -19.77 8.51 19.83
N ILE A 52 -19.54 8.79 18.55
CA ILE A 52 -20.27 9.81 17.78
C ILE A 52 -21.46 9.18 17.05
N TYR A 53 -21.40 7.87 16.79
CA TYR A 53 -22.47 7.12 16.14
C TYR A 53 -23.79 7.20 16.93
N GLY A 54 -24.89 7.58 16.27
CA GLY A 54 -26.20 7.73 16.90
C GLY A 54 -26.43 9.04 17.67
N THR A 55 -25.47 9.97 17.66
CA THR A 55 -25.72 11.36 18.10
C THR A 55 -26.39 12.18 16.98
N ASP A 56 -27.12 13.26 17.30
CA ASP A 56 -27.74 14.21 16.34
C ASP A 56 -26.69 15.04 15.54
N PHE A 57 -25.50 14.49 15.34
CA PHE A 57 -24.42 15.10 14.59
C PHE A 57 -24.74 15.07 13.10
N LEU A 58 -24.91 16.25 12.51
CA LEU A 58 -25.20 16.39 11.09
C LEU A 58 -23.98 15.96 10.27
N VAL A 59 -24.19 14.92 9.44
CA VAL A 59 -23.18 14.38 8.51
C VAL A 59 -22.64 15.47 7.55
N SER A 60 -23.44 16.52 7.30
CA SER A 60 -23.05 17.68 6.48
C SER A 60 -21.84 18.46 7.01
N ASN A 61 -21.51 18.33 8.29
CA ASN A 61 -20.37 19.03 8.91
C ASN A 61 -19.04 18.24 8.77
N ILE A 62 -19.09 17.02 8.25
CA ILE A 62 -17.91 16.18 8.09
C ILE A 62 -17.29 16.44 6.72
N GLN A 63 -16.02 16.83 6.70
CA GLN A 63 -15.24 16.84 5.47
C GLN A 63 -14.90 15.40 5.09
N ILE A 64 -15.68 14.83 4.18
CA ILE A 64 -15.48 13.47 3.67
C ILE A 64 -14.26 13.47 2.75
N SER A 65 -13.30 12.58 3.03
CA SER A 65 -12.09 12.43 2.20
C SER A 65 -12.45 11.89 0.81
N PRO A 66 -11.62 12.16 -0.22
CA PRO A 66 -11.82 11.60 -1.56
C PRO A 66 -11.92 10.06 -1.56
N GLU A 67 -11.12 9.41 -0.71
CA GLU A 67 -11.11 7.95 -0.52
C GLU A 67 -12.45 7.44 0.02
N SER A 68 -12.97 8.07 1.08
CA SER A 68 -14.26 7.68 1.65
C SER A 68 -15.40 7.92 0.66
N ARG A 69 -15.34 9.01 -0.12
CA ARG A 69 -16.33 9.29 -1.16
C ARG A 69 -16.33 8.22 -2.26
N TYR A 70 -15.15 7.82 -2.75
CA TYR A 70 -15.01 6.74 -3.72
C TYR A 70 -15.63 5.44 -3.20
N MET A 71 -15.37 5.08 -1.94
CA MET A 71 -15.95 3.88 -1.34
C MET A 71 -17.46 3.96 -1.19
N ILE A 72 -18.01 5.11 -0.78
CA ILE A 72 -19.46 5.31 -0.67
C ILE A 72 -20.14 5.18 -2.04
N ASP A 73 -19.54 5.75 -3.09
CA ASP A 73 -20.04 5.63 -4.46
C ASP A 73 -20.06 4.16 -4.91
N LYS A 74 -18.99 3.39 -4.64
CA LYS A 74 -18.93 1.96 -4.97
C LYS A 74 -19.93 1.11 -4.18
N ILE A 75 -20.13 1.41 -2.91
CA ILE A 75 -21.17 0.76 -2.10
C ILE A 75 -22.55 1.02 -2.70
N ASN A 76 -22.82 2.26 -3.13
CA ASN A 76 -24.10 2.66 -3.73
C ASN A 76 -24.35 2.04 -5.11
N GLU A 77 -23.29 1.78 -5.88
CA GLU A 77 -23.39 1.14 -7.22
C GLU A 77 -23.52 -0.39 -7.14
N LEU A 78 -22.96 -1.02 -6.10
CA LEU A 78 -22.88 -2.48 -6.02
C LEU A 78 -24.25 -3.13 -5.76
N PRO A 79 -24.75 -4.02 -6.64
CA PRO A 79 -25.98 -4.76 -6.41
C PRO A 79 -25.79 -5.83 -5.32
N VAL A 80 -26.87 -6.09 -4.57
CA VAL A 80 -26.85 -7.04 -3.43
C VAL A 80 -26.47 -8.45 -3.87
N SER A 81 -26.92 -8.92 -5.04
CA SER A 81 -26.61 -10.26 -5.56
C SER A 81 -25.11 -10.47 -5.76
N THR A 82 -24.44 -9.52 -6.42
CA THR A 82 -22.98 -9.56 -6.63
C THR A 82 -22.23 -9.39 -5.32
N ALA A 83 -22.75 -8.57 -4.40
CA ALA A 83 -22.16 -8.43 -3.07
C ALA A 83 -22.15 -9.76 -2.28
N ILE A 84 -23.22 -10.56 -2.38
CA ILE A 84 -23.28 -11.89 -1.75
C ILE A 84 -22.23 -12.84 -2.34
N GLU A 85 -22.05 -12.84 -3.66
CA GLU A 85 -21.03 -13.66 -4.34
C GLU A 85 -19.63 -13.29 -3.85
N ILE A 86 -19.30 -12.00 -3.83
CA ILE A 86 -18.01 -11.50 -3.32
C ILE A 86 -17.77 -11.93 -1.87
N VAL A 87 -18.79 -11.83 -1.00
CA VAL A 87 -18.65 -12.23 0.41
C VAL A 87 -18.47 -13.76 0.56
N ARG A 88 -19.16 -14.56 -0.26
CA ARG A 88 -18.99 -16.02 -0.26
C ARG A 88 -17.60 -16.42 -0.72
N ASP A 89 -17.10 -15.81 -1.78
CA ASP A 89 -15.74 -16.05 -2.28
C ASP A 89 -14.70 -15.62 -1.24
N ALA A 90 -14.92 -14.48 -0.58
CA ALA A 90 -14.06 -14.00 0.50
C ALA A 90 -14.01 -14.97 1.70
N LEU A 91 -15.12 -15.63 2.06
CA LEU A 91 -15.13 -16.66 3.12
C LEU A 91 -14.30 -17.89 2.72
N VAL A 92 -14.37 -18.31 1.46
CA VAL A 92 -13.58 -19.45 0.96
C VAL A 92 -12.10 -19.09 0.93
N ASP A 93 -11.78 -17.91 0.40
CA ASP A 93 -10.44 -17.39 0.35
C ASP A 93 -9.91 -17.23 1.77
N HIS A 94 -10.42 -16.33 2.58
CA HIS A 94 -9.84 -16.04 3.91
C HIS A 94 -10.04 -17.14 4.97
N LYS A 95 -10.52 -18.34 4.61
CA LYS A 95 -10.62 -19.47 5.54
C LYS A 95 -9.24 -19.84 6.11
N GLY A 96 -9.08 -19.67 7.43
CA GLY A 96 -7.84 -19.97 8.14
C GLY A 96 -6.69 -18.98 7.88
N ASP A 97 -7.01 -17.80 7.34
CA ASP A 97 -6.06 -16.71 7.17
C ASP A 97 -5.75 -16.06 8.54
N VAL A 98 -4.47 -16.01 8.90
CA VAL A 98 -4.01 -15.44 10.18
C VAL A 98 -3.98 -13.91 10.17
N ASN A 99 -3.96 -13.31 8.97
CA ASN A 99 -3.93 -11.86 8.82
C ASN A 99 -5.34 -11.25 8.76
N PHE A 100 -6.36 -12.07 8.51
CA PHE A 100 -7.74 -11.62 8.45
C PHE A 100 -8.34 -11.59 9.85
N LEU A 101 -8.99 -10.48 10.22
CA LEU A 101 -9.57 -10.33 11.55
C LEU A 101 -10.68 -11.36 11.78
N ASN A 102 -10.58 -12.12 12.88
CA ASN A 102 -11.58 -13.13 13.23
C ASN A 102 -12.97 -12.52 13.42
N GLU A 103 -13.04 -11.28 13.95
CA GLU A 103 -14.30 -10.59 14.18
C GLU A 103 -15.01 -10.26 12.85
N ASP A 104 -14.24 -9.80 11.87
CA ASP A 104 -14.76 -9.50 10.53
C ASP A 104 -15.14 -10.80 9.81
N TYR A 105 -14.41 -11.90 10.00
CA TYR A 105 -14.74 -13.20 9.40
C TYR A 105 -16.07 -13.75 9.93
N GLN A 106 -16.29 -13.67 11.25
CA GLN A 106 -17.55 -14.04 11.89
C GLN A 106 -18.71 -13.13 11.48
N LEU A 107 -18.46 -11.86 11.17
CA LEU A 107 -19.46 -10.98 10.58
C LEU A 107 -19.88 -11.49 9.19
N LEU A 108 -18.91 -11.83 8.32
CA LEU A 108 -19.21 -12.39 7.00
C LEU A 108 -20.00 -13.71 7.08
N GLU A 109 -19.65 -14.61 8.00
CA GLU A 109 -20.40 -15.85 8.23
C GLU A 109 -21.85 -15.58 8.64
N ARG A 110 -22.09 -14.58 9.49
CA ARG A 110 -23.45 -14.16 9.90
C ARG A 110 -24.23 -13.50 8.76
N LEU A 111 -23.57 -12.70 7.94
CA LEU A 111 -24.21 -12.08 6.77
C LEU A 111 -24.65 -13.14 5.76
N VAL A 112 -23.83 -14.19 5.55
CA VAL A 112 -24.15 -15.29 4.63
C VAL A 112 -25.20 -16.25 5.19
N SER A 113 -25.24 -16.48 6.51
CA SER A 113 -26.26 -17.34 7.12
C SER A 113 -27.66 -16.71 7.11
N GLN A 114 -27.74 -15.37 7.07
CA GLN A 114 -28.99 -14.61 7.03
C GLN A 114 -29.46 -14.23 5.63
N ILE A 115 -28.93 -14.87 4.57
CA ILE A 115 -29.36 -14.59 3.19
C ILE A 115 -30.87 -14.89 3.05
N PRO A 116 -31.70 -13.90 2.68
CA PRO A 116 -33.13 -14.13 2.42
C PRO A 116 -33.33 -15.10 1.26
N GLU A 117 -34.27 -16.04 1.39
CA GLU A 117 -34.57 -17.04 0.35
C GLU A 117 -35.23 -16.43 -0.91
N ASN A 118 -35.78 -15.20 -0.83
CA ASN A 118 -36.33 -14.44 -1.95
C ASN A 118 -35.85 -12.98 -1.91
N THR A 119 -35.26 -12.52 -3.01
CA THR A 119 -34.63 -11.18 -3.14
C THR A 119 -35.63 -10.02 -3.21
N ASP A 120 -36.95 -10.27 -3.20
CA ASP A 120 -37.99 -9.25 -3.41
C ASP A 120 -38.86 -8.90 -2.18
N ASP A 121 -38.82 -9.69 -1.10
CA ASP A 121 -39.68 -9.44 0.08
C ASP A 121 -38.84 -9.28 1.35
N LEU A 122 -38.57 -8.03 1.72
CA LEU A 122 -37.99 -7.65 3.00
C LEU A 122 -39.05 -7.75 4.11
N GLU A 123 -39.22 -8.93 4.69
CA GLU A 123 -39.75 -9.07 6.04
C GLU A 123 -38.71 -9.73 6.95
N ILE A 124 -38.18 -8.93 7.88
CA ILE A 124 -37.21 -9.32 8.90
C ILE A 124 -37.87 -10.33 9.85
N LYS A 125 -37.37 -11.58 9.87
CA LYS A 125 -37.60 -12.50 10.98
C LYS A 125 -36.37 -12.55 11.88
N HIS A 126 -36.52 -11.99 13.07
CA HIS A 126 -35.60 -12.21 14.19
C HIS A 126 -35.83 -13.61 14.76
N GLU A 127 -34.78 -14.41 14.83
CA GLU A 127 -34.40 -15.24 15.99
C GLU A 127 -33.19 -16.11 15.63
N ILE A 128 -32.02 -15.79 16.17
CA ILE A 128 -30.99 -16.81 16.44
C ILE A 128 -30.40 -16.53 17.83
N GLU A 129 -30.48 -17.54 18.68
CA GLU A 129 -29.95 -17.62 20.04
C GLU A 129 -28.44 -17.30 20.07
N GLU A 130 -28.08 -16.38 20.95
CA GLU A 130 -26.71 -16.00 21.25
C GLU A 130 -25.95 -17.15 21.91
N LYS A 131 -24.79 -17.49 21.36
CA LYS A 131 -23.76 -18.19 22.12
C LYS A 131 -22.35 -17.93 21.58
N TYR A 132 -21.87 -16.68 21.65
CA TYR A 132 -20.44 -16.42 21.42
C TYR A 132 -19.85 -15.38 22.37
N VAL A 133 -18.57 -15.59 22.64
CA VAL A 133 -17.81 -15.24 23.84
C VAL A 133 -17.51 -13.74 23.91
N ASP A 134 -17.88 -13.11 25.02
CA ASP A 134 -17.56 -11.73 25.42
C ASP A 134 -16.05 -11.49 25.55
N THR A 135 -15.36 -11.28 24.41
CA THR A 135 -14.00 -10.71 24.41
C THR A 135 -13.84 -9.55 23.44
N PHE A 136 -14.96 -8.96 22.99
CA PHE A 136 -14.95 -7.93 21.97
C PHE A 136 -14.78 -6.54 22.59
N LYS A 137 -14.00 -5.67 21.94
CA LYS A 137 -14.31 -4.23 22.01
C LYS A 137 -15.67 -4.08 21.34
N ASN A 138 -16.71 -3.68 22.07
CA ASN A 138 -18.09 -3.54 21.55
C ASN A 138 -18.15 -2.49 20.42
N LYS A 139 -17.83 -2.91 19.19
CA LYS A 139 -17.90 -2.04 18.01
C LYS A 139 -19.26 -2.22 17.34
N THR A 140 -19.96 -1.12 17.08
CA THR A 140 -21.36 -1.18 16.66
C THR A 140 -21.54 -1.80 15.28
N TYR A 141 -20.55 -1.64 14.38
CA TYR A 141 -20.60 -2.21 13.03
C TYR A 141 -20.54 -3.76 12.99
N LEU A 142 -20.16 -4.43 14.09
CA LEU A 142 -20.13 -5.89 14.15
C LEU A 142 -21.53 -6.49 14.34
N HIS A 143 -22.55 -5.69 14.63
CA HIS A 143 -23.93 -6.14 14.73
C HIS A 143 -24.68 -5.87 13.42
N ILE A 144 -25.53 -6.81 13.00
CA ILE A 144 -26.34 -6.68 11.79
C ILE A 144 -27.51 -5.74 12.10
N VAL A 145 -27.41 -4.50 11.61
CA VAL A 145 -28.43 -3.45 11.75
C VAL A 145 -29.25 -3.35 10.47
N ASP A 146 -28.57 -3.32 9.33
CA ASP A 146 -29.16 -3.23 7.99
C ASP A 146 -28.43 -4.25 7.09
N TRP A 147 -29.05 -5.42 6.92
CA TRP A 147 -28.45 -6.54 6.19
C TRP A 147 -28.06 -6.17 4.75
N PRO A 148 -28.95 -5.65 3.87
CA PRO A 148 -28.58 -5.37 2.49
C PRO A 148 -27.48 -4.31 2.37
N LEU A 149 -27.46 -3.31 3.25
CA LEU A 149 -26.38 -2.32 3.27
C LEU A 149 -25.05 -2.92 3.73
N GLN A 150 -25.05 -3.70 4.82
CA GLN A 150 -23.82 -4.27 5.38
C GLN A 150 -23.19 -5.31 4.44
N VAL A 151 -23.99 -6.11 3.75
CA VAL A 151 -23.46 -7.03 2.72
C VAL A 151 -22.74 -6.25 1.62
N ARG A 152 -23.34 -5.16 1.12
CA ARG A 152 -22.73 -4.30 0.09
C ARG A 152 -21.48 -3.60 0.62
N LEU A 153 -21.52 -3.12 1.86
CA LEU A 153 -20.40 -2.47 2.55
C LEU A 153 -19.19 -3.40 2.65
N GLU A 154 -19.36 -4.60 3.22
CA GLU A 154 -18.26 -5.55 3.38
C GLU A 154 -17.76 -6.08 2.02
N ALA A 155 -18.67 -6.38 1.09
CA ALA A 155 -18.29 -6.77 -0.26
C ALA A 155 -17.47 -5.67 -0.97
N ALA A 156 -17.90 -4.42 -0.88
CA ALA A 156 -17.18 -3.30 -1.49
C ALA A 156 -15.81 -3.09 -0.84
N LEU A 157 -15.69 -3.24 0.48
CA LEU A 157 -14.42 -3.17 1.19
C LEU A 157 -13.42 -4.25 0.76
N ILE A 158 -13.89 -5.46 0.50
CA ILE A 158 -13.04 -6.60 0.10
C ILE A 158 -12.66 -6.53 -1.38
N HIS A 159 -13.59 -6.09 -2.24
CA HIS A 159 -13.40 -6.10 -3.68
C HIS A 159 -12.71 -4.82 -4.21
N PHE A 160 -13.15 -3.65 -3.77
CA PHE A 160 -12.62 -2.36 -4.25
C PHE A 160 -11.54 -1.78 -3.33
N HIS A 161 -11.29 -2.40 -2.19
CA HIS A 161 -10.21 -2.03 -1.30
C HIS A 161 -9.59 -3.29 -0.66
N SER A 162 -8.63 -3.12 0.25
CA SER A 162 -8.01 -4.24 0.93
C SER A 162 -8.89 -4.73 2.09
N PRO A 163 -9.08 -6.04 2.27
CA PRO A 163 -9.74 -6.58 3.47
C PRO A 163 -8.95 -6.26 4.74
N TYR A 164 -7.62 -6.17 4.64
CA TYR A 164 -6.72 -5.92 5.76
C TYR A 164 -6.70 -4.44 6.15
N PRO A 165 -7.10 -4.06 7.38
CA PRO A 165 -7.09 -2.68 7.84
C PRO A 165 -5.71 -2.01 7.78
N GLU A 166 -4.64 -2.76 8.00
CA GLU A 166 -3.26 -2.25 7.99
C GLU A 166 -2.84 -1.78 6.59
N ILE A 167 -3.29 -2.47 5.54
CA ILE A 167 -3.06 -2.05 4.16
C ILE A 167 -3.95 -0.84 3.83
N ARG A 168 -5.21 -0.84 4.28
CA ARG A 168 -6.12 0.30 4.06
C ARG A 168 -5.59 1.60 4.64
N ALA A 169 -4.95 1.53 5.80
CA ALA A 169 -4.36 2.70 6.44
C ALA A 169 -3.22 3.36 5.64
N ILE A 170 -2.61 2.65 4.67
CA ILE A 170 -1.41 3.11 3.96
C ILE A 170 -1.57 3.15 2.45
N THR A 171 -2.70 2.71 1.90
CA THR A 171 -2.99 2.66 0.46
C THR A 171 -4.28 3.39 0.13
N GLU A 172 -4.46 3.75 -1.15
CA GLU A 172 -5.69 4.35 -1.66
C GLU A 172 -6.50 3.28 -2.42
N PRO A 173 -7.84 3.33 -2.38
CA PRO A 173 -8.69 2.35 -3.06
C PRO A 173 -8.82 2.60 -4.58
N PHE A 174 -8.27 3.72 -5.08
CA PHE A 174 -8.26 4.07 -6.49
C PHE A 174 -6.83 4.38 -6.95
N ASP A 175 -6.59 4.24 -8.25
CA ASP A 175 -5.32 4.59 -8.89
C ASP A 175 -5.56 5.44 -10.14
N ASP A 176 -4.67 6.39 -10.40
CA ASP A 176 -4.66 7.18 -11.64
C ASP A 176 -3.57 6.63 -12.58
N PRO A 177 -3.92 5.90 -13.66
CA PRO A 177 -2.96 5.30 -14.57
C PRO A 177 -2.21 6.32 -15.43
N SER A 178 -2.64 7.59 -15.47
CA SER A 178 -1.99 8.64 -16.26
C SER A 178 -0.73 9.20 -15.59
N ILE A 179 -0.57 9.00 -14.29
CA ILE A 179 0.59 9.49 -13.52
C ILE A 179 1.85 8.74 -13.97
N PRO A 180 2.91 9.45 -14.40
CA PRO A 180 4.14 8.81 -14.84
C PRO A 180 4.82 8.09 -13.67
N VAL A 181 5.30 6.87 -13.93
CA VAL A 181 6.00 6.02 -12.95
C VAL A 181 7.47 5.86 -13.33
N GLU A 182 7.70 5.42 -14.56
CA GLU A 182 9.04 5.16 -15.10
C GLU A 182 9.54 6.39 -15.85
N THR A 183 10.44 7.14 -15.22
CA THR A 183 11.03 8.34 -15.80
C THR A 183 12.55 8.33 -15.65
N PHE A 184 13.25 9.08 -16.50
CA PHE A 184 14.72 9.13 -16.44
C PHE A 184 15.24 9.61 -15.07
N ARG A 185 14.54 10.58 -14.46
CA ARG A 185 14.90 11.10 -13.13
C ARG A 185 14.80 10.06 -12.03
N VAL A 186 13.82 9.13 -12.10
CA VAL A 186 13.69 8.03 -11.13
C VAL A 186 14.92 7.13 -11.15
N TYR A 187 15.40 6.76 -12.34
CA TYR A 187 16.61 5.97 -12.50
C TYR A 187 17.84 6.73 -12.02
N PHE A 188 17.99 7.99 -12.40
CA PHE A 188 19.15 8.79 -11.98
C PHE A 188 19.22 8.93 -10.46
N ILE A 189 18.12 9.36 -9.83
CA ILE A 189 18.04 9.58 -8.38
C ILE A 189 18.16 8.24 -7.62
N GLY A 190 17.45 7.21 -8.07
CA GLY A 190 17.48 5.87 -7.47
C GLY A 190 18.88 5.27 -7.52
N LEU A 191 19.52 5.26 -8.69
CA LEU A 191 20.88 4.72 -8.87
C LEU A 191 21.94 5.54 -8.13
N PHE A 192 21.79 6.86 -8.05
CA PHE A 192 22.66 7.72 -7.26
C PHE A 192 22.63 7.33 -5.78
N TRP A 193 21.44 7.21 -5.19
CA TRP A 193 21.31 6.82 -3.79
C TRP A 193 21.68 5.36 -3.54
N THR A 194 21.44 4.45 -4.50
CA THR A 194 21.97 3.09 -4.48
C THR A 194 23.50 3.09 -4.41
N PHE A 195 24.17 3.85 -5.26
CA PHE A 195 25.63 3.96 -5.25
C PHE A 195 26.16 4.47 -3.90
N VAL A 196 25.60 5.58 -3.40
CA VAL A 196 25.99 6.19 -2.12
C VAL A 196 25.73 5.23 -0.95
N GLY A 197 24.53 4.66 -0.88
CA GLY A 197 24.16 3.77 0.22
C GLY A 197 24.92 2.45 0.20
N SER A 198 25.14 1.83 -0.96
CA SER A 198 25.97 0.64 -1.07
C SER A 198 27.42 0.90 -0.66
N LEU A 199 27.97 2.08 -0.98
CA LEU A 199 29.32 2.46 -0.54
C LEU A 199 29.41 2.61 0.98
N ILE A 200 28.47 3.34 1.59
CA ILE A 200 28.40 3.52 3.04
C ILE A 200 28.20 2.17 3.73
N ASN A 201 27.19 1.39 3.31
CA ASN A 201 26.85 0.12 3.94
C ASN A 201 27.98 -0.90 3.82
N SER A 202 28.64 -0.99 2.66
CA SER A 202 29.79 -1.90 2.49
C SER A 202 30.99 -1.48 3.34
N PHE A 203 31.23 -0.17 3.50
CA PHE A 203 32.32 0.35 4.31
C PHE A 203 32.12 0.10 5.81
N PHE A 204 30.91 0.27 6.32
CA PHE A 204 30.58 0.08 7.74
C PHE A 204 30.22 -1.36 8.10
N TYR A 205 30.03 -2.26 7.12
CA TYR A 205 29.61 -3.64 7.34
C TYR A 205 30.48 -4.42 8.34
N HIS A 206 31.80 -4.19 8.35
CA HIS A 206 32.74 -4.86 9.27
C HIS A 206 33.07 -4.07 10.54
N ARG A 207 32.47 -2.90 10.74
CA ARG A 207 32.74 -2.05 11.91
C ARG A 207 31.83 -2.43 13.06
N MET A 208 32.36 -2.34 14.28
CA MET A 208 31.59 -2.47 15.52
C MET A 208 31.72 -1.17 16.32
N PRO A 209 30.60 -0.48 16.63
CA PRO A 209 29.22 -0.78 16.24
C PRO A 209 28.98 -0.62 14.72
N GLY A 210 28.08 -1.43 14.17
CA GLY A 210 27.72 -1.39 12.75
C GLY A 210 26.78 -0.22 12.47
N ILE A 211 27.14 0.62 11.49
CA ILE A 211 26.30 1.72 11.00
C ILE A 211 25.76 1.31 9.63
N SER A 212 24.46 1.42 9.40
CA SER A 212 23.85 1.16 8.10
C SER A 212 22.86 2.24 7.73
N LEU A 213 22.80 2.51 6.43
CA LEU A 213 21.85 3.42 5.80
C LEU A 213 20.63 2.60 5.37
N GLY A 214 19.57 2.65 6.17
CA GLY A 214 18.33 1.95 5.88
C GLY A 214 17.47 2.63 4.80
N THR A 215 16.47 1.90 4.29
CA THR A 215 15.53 2.41 3.28
C THR A 215 14.83 3.70 3.73
N HIS A 216 14.33 3.75 4.96
CA HIS A 216 13.61 4.92 5.50
C HIS A 216 14.44 6.21 5.49
N THR A 217 15.74 6.13 5.80
CA THR A 217 16.62 7.30 5.77
C THR A 217 16.73 7.88 4.36
N ILE A 218 16.83 7.00 3.35
CA ILE A 218 16.87 7.44 1.95
C ILE A 218 15.53 7.97 1.48
N GLN A 219 14.39 7.42 1.91
CA GLN A 219 13.07 7.96 1.55
C GLN A 219 12.93 9.45 1.89
N ILE A 220 13.42 9.85 3.06
CA ILE A 220 13.40 11.25 3.50
C ILE A 220 14.28 12.14 2.61
N LEU A 221 15.35 11.58 2.04
CA LEU A 221 16.28 12.27 1.13
C LEU A 221 15.81 12.23 -0.34
N LEU A 222 14.96 11.28 -0.72
CA LEU A 222 14.39 11.17 -2.06
C LEU A 222 13.44 12.33 -2.35
N LEU A 223 12.60 12.73 -1.39
CA LEU A 223 11.68 13.87 -1.55
C LEU A 223 12.41 15.18 -1.96
N PRO A 224 13.40 15.68 -1.21
CA PRO A 224 14.13 16.88 -1.60
C PRO A 224 14.96 16.66 -2.87
N SER A 225 15.49 15.45 -3.11
CA SER A 225 16.21 15.14 -4.36
C SER A 225 15.30 15.25 -5.59
N GLY A 226 14.08 14.72 -5.51
CA GLY A 226 13.06 14.77 -6.56
C GLY A 226 12.57 16.19 -6.82
N LYS A 227 12.18 16.92 -5.76
CA LYS A 227 11.77 18.34 -5.87
C LYS A 227 12.91 19.26 -6.36
N LEU A 228 14.17 18.94 -6.03
CA LEU A 228 15.33 19.68 -6.54
C LEU A 228 15.58 19.37 -8.01
N TRP A 229 15.42 18.12 -8.45
CA TRP A 229 15.48 17.76 -9.87
C TRP A 229 14.39 18.47 -10.67
N GLU A 230 13.15 18.47 -10.16
CA GLU A 230 12.01 19.16 -10.75
C GLU A 230 12.31 20.64 -11.01
N LYS A 231 13.02 21.32 -10.09
CA LYS A 231 13.36 22.74 -10.19
C LYS A 231 14.60 23.04 -11.03
N LEU A 232 15.61 22.17 -10.99
CA LEU A 232 16.90 22.44 -11.63
C LEU A 232 16.98 21.94 -13.07
N VAL A 233 16.28 20.85 -13.40
CA VAL A 233 16.39 20.21 -14.71
C VAL A 233 15.33 20.77 -15.66
N PRO A 234 15.72 21.29 -16.84
CA PRO A 234 14.76 21.86 -17.77
C PRO A 234 13.81 20.78 -18.33
N HIS A 235 12.55 21.16 -18.55
CA HIS A 235 11.55 20.37 -19.27
C HIS A 235 11.96 20.22 -20.74
N LYS A 236 12.76 19.19 -21.02
CA LYS A 236 13.24 18.87 -22.38
C LYS A 236 13.16 17.38 -22.62
N THR A 237 12.53 17.02 -23.74
CA THR A 237 12.58 15.68 -24.31
C THR A 237 13.80 15.58 -25.22
N ILE A 238 14.69 14.63 -24.94
CA ILE A 238 15.83 14.33 -25.80
C ILE A 238 15.46 13.13 -26.67
N HIS A 239 15.65 13.28 -27.98
CA HIS A 239 15.50 12.17 -28.93
C HIS A 239 16.87 11.52 -29.18
N ILE A 240 17.06 10.27 -28.74
CA ILE A 240 18.28 9.50 -28.97
C ILE A 240 17.90 8.21 -29.69
N GLY A 241 18.37 8.05 -30.94
CA GLY A 241 18.34 6.76 -31.66
C GLY A 241 16.94 6.15 -31.79
N GLY A 242 15.89 6.96 -31.94
CA GLY A 242 14.49 6.50 -32.05
C GLY A 242 13.71 6.48 -30.74
N TYR A 243 14.38 6.67 -29.59
CA TYR A 243 13.74 6.79 -28.28
C TYR A 243 13.64 8.26 -27.86
N SER A 244 12.48 8.64 -27.33
CA SER A 244 12.24 9.98 -26.77
C SER A 244 12.30 9.88 -25.25
N ILE A 245 13.33 10.46 -24.64
CA ILE A 245 13.52 10.44 -23.18
C ILE A 245 13.11 11.80 -22.64
N ASP A 246 12.09 11.84 -21.81
CA ASP A 246 11.73 13.05 -21.07
C ASP A 246 12.60 13.20 -19.82
N LEU A 247 13.36 14.29 -19.74
CA LEU A 247 14.22 14.59 -18.60
C LEU A 247 13.44 15.11 -17.39
N ASN A 248 12.30 15.77 -17.63
CA ASN A 248 11.49 16.34 -16.58
C ASN A 248 10.01 16.39 -17.05
N PRO A 249 9.25 15.32 -16.82
CA PRO A 249 7.87 15.19 -17.32
C PRO A 249 6.84 16.02 -16.54
N GLY A 250 7.24 16.73 -15.48
CA GLY A 250 6.34 17.55 -14.67
C GLY A 250 6.68 17.51 -13.19
N PRO A 251 5.71 17.81 -12.31
CA PRO A 251 5.88 17.75 -10.85
C PRO A 251 6.38 16.37 -10.39
N TRP A 252 7.19 16.32 -9.33
CA TRP A 252 7.65 15.07 -8.74
C TRP A 252 6.49 14.30 -8.10
N THR A 253 6.20 13.09 -8.57
CA THR A 253 4.99 12.33 -8.19
C THR A 253 5.26 11.29 -7.10
N PHE A 254 4.19 10.81 -6.46
CA PHE A 254 4.25 9.72 -5.49
C PHE A 254 4.73 8.40 -6.10
N LYS A 255 4.28 8.08 -7.33
CA LYS A 255 4.68 6.84 -8.01
C LYS A 255 6.17 6.81 -8.36
N GLU A 256 6.71 7.95 -8.81
CA GLU A 256 8.14 8.10 -9.06
C GLU A 256 8.97 7.96 -7.78
N MET A 257 8.52 8.57 -6.67
CA MET A 257 9.20 8.41 -5.39
C MET A 257 9.15 6.96 -4.89
N MET A 258 8.03 6.27 -5.08
CA MET A 258 7.89 4.85 -4.76
C MET A 258 8.86 4.00 -5.58
N LEU A 259 8.94 4.21 -6.89
CA LEU A 259 9.87 3.45 -7.72
C LEU A 259 11.34 3.71 -7.35
N SER A 260 11.74 4.96 -7.10
CA SER A 260 13.09 5.27 -6.59
C SER A 260 13.37 4.61 -5.23
N THR A 261 12.36 4.53 -4.35
CA THR A 261 12.48 3.83 -3.06
C THR A 261 12.71 2.33 -3.27
N ILE A 262 11.99 1.70 -4.19
CA ILE A 262 12.13 0.27 -4.50
C ILE A 262 13.54 -0.01 -5.03
N ILE A 263 14.05 0.80 -5.96
CA ILE A 263 15.41 0.69 -6.49
C ILE A 263 16.43 0.69 -5.33
N TYR A 264 16.31 1.65 -4.41
CA TYR A 264 17.20 1.71 -3.26
C TYR A 264 17.04 0.51 -2.33
N SER A 265 15.79 0.14 -2.00
CA SER A 265 15.48 -0.95 -1.06
C SER A 265 16.08 -2.28 -1.50
N CYS A 266 16.11 -2.56 -2.80
CA CYS A 266 16.77 -3.75 -3.35
C CYS A 266 18.31 -3.74 -3.17
N SER A 267 18.90 -2.56 -2.98
CA SER A 267 20.36 -2.36 -2.84
C SER A 267 20.83 -2.02 -1.42
N ALA A 268 19.90 -1.83 -0.47
CA ALA A 268 20.23 -1.42 0.89
C ALA A 268 21.04 -2.50 1.64
N GLY A 269 20.85 -3.78 1.30
CA GLY A 269 21.58 -4.90 1.91
C GLY A 269 22.97 -5.11 1.31
N THR A 270 23.98 -5.28 2.17
CA THR A 270 25.32 -5.68 1.76
C THR A 270 25.33 -7.16 1.31
N PRO A 271 25.90 -7.49 0.12
CA PRO A 271 25.94 -8.88 -0.35
C PRO A 271 26.66 -9.83 0.60
N TYR A 272 26.05 -10.98 0.88
CA TYR A 272 26.65 -12.02 1.73
C TYR A 272 28.00 -12.53 1.20
N SER A 273 28.22 -12.43 -0.12
CA SER A 273 29.47 -12.82 -0.79
C SER A 273 30.70 -12.13 -0.19
N ILE A 274 30.56 -10.96 0.43
CA ILE A 274 31.64 -10.24 1.10
C ILE A 274 32.29 -11.11 2.19
N ASN A 275 31.51 -11.78 3.04
CA ASN A 275 32.07 -12.65 4.09
C ASN A 275 32.92 -13.78 3.49
N ASN A 276 32.44 -14.40 2.42
CA ASN A 276 33.15 -15.47 1.72
C ASN A 276 34.48 -14.95 1.14
N ILE A 277 34.46 -13.77 0.51
CA ILE A 277 35.66 -13.14 -0.07
C ILE A 277 36.71 -12.87 1.00
N PHE A 278 36.32 -12.32 2.15
CA PHE A 278 37.23 -12.06 3.26
C PHE A 278 37.85 -13.34 3.82
N VAL A 279 37.03 -14.36 4.06
CA VAL A 279 37.49 -15.67 4.56
C VAL A 279 38.45 -16.34 3.57
N MET A 280 38.18 -16.29 2.26
CA MET A 280 39.08 -16.84 1.26
C MET A 280 40.41 -16.08 1.16
N LYS A 281 40.37 -14.73 1.21
CA LYS A 281 41.53 -13.88 0.90
C LYS A 281 42.46 -13.59 2.08
N LEU A 282 41.93 -13.46 3.30
CA LEU A 282 42.74 -13.11 4.47
C LEU A 282 43.67 -14.25 4.87
N ASP A 283 44.94 -13.93 5.12
CA ASP A 283 45.96 -14.90 5.57
C ASP A 283 45.64 -15.55 6.91
N ARG A 284 44.83 -14.89 7.75
CA ARG A 284 44.33 -15.44 9.02
C ARG A 284 43.38 -16.62 8.83
N PHE A 285 42.72 -16.71 7.67
CA PHE A 285 41.78 -17.78 7.32
C PHE A 285 42.42 -18.70 6.27
N TYR A 286 42.02 -18.62 5.00
CA TYR A 286 42.54 -19.50 3.95
C TYR A 286 43.74 -18.94 3.18
N GLY A 287 43.99 -17.62 3.20
CA GLY A 287 45.16 -17.00 2.56
C GLY A 287 45.27 -17.24 1.04
N LEU A 288 44.14 -17.37 0.33
CA LEU A 288 44.12 -17.68 -1.11
C LEU A 288 44.48 -16.44 -1.93
N LYS A 289 45.70 -16.44 -2.49
CA LYS A 289 46.22 -15.31 -3.29
C LYS A 289 45.59 -15.17 -4.68
N TRP A 290 44.93 -16.21 -5.19
CA TRP A 290 44.27 -16.20 -6.51
C TRP A 290 42.94 -15.44 -6.52
N VAL A 291 42.41 -15.05 -5.35
CA VAL A 291 41.18 -14.26 -5.20
C VAL A 291 41.42 -12.82 -5.65
N THR A 292 41.50 -12.65 -6.96
CA THR A 292 41.65 -11.36 -7.65
C THR A 292 40.34 -10.58 -7.65
N TRP A 293 40.42 -9.27 -7.94
CA TRP A 293 39.24 -8.41 -8.04
C TRP A 293 38.21 -8.92 -9.06
N SER A 294 38.65 -9.47 -10.19
CA SER A 294 37.76 -10.03 -11.21
C SER A 294 36.92 -11.19 -10.66
N PHE A 295 37.53 -12.08 -9.87
CA PHE A 295 36.80 -13.17 -9.22
C PHE A 295 35.77 -12.62 -8.22
N GLN A 296 36.12 -11.59 -7.44
CA GLN A 296 35.21 -10.98 -6.46
C GLN A 296 33.94 -10.40 -7.11
N ILE A 297 34.11 -9.73 -8.26
CA ILE A 297 32.98 -9.19 -9.04
C ILE A 297 32.15 -10.31 -9.64
N LEU A 298 32.77 -11.25 -10.36
CA LEU A 298 32.03 -12.33 -11.01
C LEU A 298 31.30 -13.21 -9.98
N PHE A 299 31.93 -13.50 -8.85
CA PHE A 299 31.33 -14.25 -7.76
C PHE A 299 30.13 -13.52 -7.17
N THR A 300 30.29 -12.23 -6.84
CA THR A 300 29.19 -11.42 -6.29
C THR A 300 28.05 -11.29 -7.29
N LEU A 301 28.34 -10.99 -8.56
CA LEU A 301 27.34 -10.89 -9.62
C LEU A 301 26.58 -12.21 -9.80
N SER A 302 27.29 -13.35 -9.84
CA SER A 302 26.69 -14.68 -9.93
C SER A 302 25.72 -14.94 -8.78
N THR A 303 26.12 -14.64 -7.54
CA THR A 303 25.24 -14.82 -6.36
C THR A 303 23.99 -13.94 -6.42
N GLN A 304 24.10 -12.69 -6.88
CA GLN A 304 22.94 -11.79 -7.00
C GLN A 304 22.00 -12.21 -8.12
N LEU A 305 22.52 -12.58 -9.30
CA LEU A 305 21.71 -13.07 -10.43
C LEU A 305 20.96 -14.36 -10.06
N LEU A 306 21.61 -15.26 -9.33
CA LEU A 306 21.00 -16.47 -8.81
C LEU A 306 19.84 -16.13 -7.84
N GLY A 307 20.04 -15.16 -6.94
CA GLY A 307 18.98 -14.68 -6.04
C GLY A 307 17.76 -14.12 -6.79
N PHE A 308 17.99 -13.24 -7.77
CA PHE A 308 16.89 -12.67 -8.57
C PHE A 308 16.17 -13.73 -9.41
N SER A 309 16.89 -14.76 -9.89
CA SER A 309 16.29 -15.87 -10.62
C SER A 309 15.32 -16.67 -9.75
N PHE A 310 15.70 -17.00 -8.52
CA PHE A 310 14.80 -17.67 -7.58
C PHE A 310 13.62 -16.78 -7.16
N ALA A 311 13.85 -15.48 -6.92
CA ALA A 311 12.78 -14.55 -6.59
C ALA A 311 11.71 -14.48 -7.70
N MET A 312 12.14 -14.49 -8.97
CA MET A 312 11.23 -14.48 -10.11
C MET A 312 10.37 -15.75 -10.19
N ILE A 313 10.94 -16.92 -9.90
CA ILE A 313 10.19 -18.19 -9.84
C ILE A 313 9.18 -18.16 -8.68
N MET A 314 9.57 -17.59 -7.53
CA MET A 314 8.70 -17.51 -6.35
C MET A 314 7.59 -16.46 -6.46
N LYS A 315 7.60 -15.59 -7.48
CA LYS A 315 6.57 -14.55 -7.68
C LYS A 315 5.14 -15.10 -7.59
N LYS A 316 4.89 -16.29 -8.15
CA LYS A 316 3.55 -16.90 -8.14
C LYS A 316 3.05 -17.29 -6.75
N VAL A 317 3.97 -17.58 -5.83
CA VAL A 317 3.65 -18.01 -4.45
C VAL A 317 3.67 -16.82 -3.49
N CYS A 318 4.59 -15.88 -3.69
CA CYS A 318 4.85 -14.79 -2.74
C CYS A 318 4.14 -13.47 -3.07
N VAL A 319 3.72 -13.25 -4.33
CA VAL A 319 3.21 -11.95 -4.80
C VAL A 319 1.77 -12.04 -5.29
N TYR A 320 1.41 -13.06 -6.08
CA TYR A 320 0.05 -13.13 -6.65
C TYR A 320 -1.08 -13.50 -5.67
N PRO A 321 -0.87 -14.29 -4.60
CA PRO A 321 -1.93 -14.54 -3.63
C PRO A 321 -2.27 -13.25 -2.87
N SER A 322 -3.55 -12.85 -2.86
CA SER A 322 -4.07 -11.68 -2.13
C SER A 322 -3.79 -11.73 -0.62
N LYS A 323 -3.60 -12.94 -0.09
CA LYS A 323 -3.30 -13.21 1.32
C LYS A 323 -1.83 -13.01 1.71
N ALA A 324 -0.94 -12.85 0.73
CA ALA A 324 0.50 -12.75 0.97
C ALA A 324 0.87 -11.34 1.48
N LEU A 325 0.68 -11.12 2.78
CA LEU A 325 1.06 -9.88 3.45
C LEU A 325 2.55 -9.88 3.83
N TRP A 326 3.21 -8.74 3.62
CA TRP A 326 4.60 -8.52 3.99
C TRP A 326 4.72 -7.34 4.99
N PRO A 327 4.54 -7.56 6.30
CA PRO A 327 4.48 -6.49 7.30
C PRO A 327 5.72 -5.59 7.32
N THR A 328 6.89 -6.15 6.97
CA THR A 328 8.17 -5.45 6.98
C THR A 328 8.28 -4.33 5.94
N ILE A 329 7.45 -4.34 4.88
CA ILE A 329 7.44 -3.28 3.86
C ILE A 329 6.34 -2.23 4.07
N LEU A 330 5.36 -2.49 4.94
CA LEU A 330 4.25 -1.56 5.20
C LEU A 330 4.73 -0.19 5.71
N PRO A 331 5.71 -0.10 6.63
CA PRO A 331 6.22 1.20 7.08
C PRO A 331 6.88 1.99 5.94
N THR A 332 7.51 1.31 4.98
CA THR A 332 8.13 1.95 3.80
C THR A 332 7.06 2.59 2.92
N ILE A 333 5.94 1.90 2.69
CA ILE A 333 4.82 2.44 1.92
C ILE A 333 4.18 3.62 2.66
N ALA A 334 3.91 3.45 3.96
CA ALA A 334 3.32 4.48 4.81
C ALA A 334 4.15 5.77 4.83
N LEU A 335 5.48 5.65 5.00
CA LEU A 335 6.38 6.80 5.01
C LEU A 335 6.43 7.49 3.64
N ASN A 336 6.47 6.73 2.55
CA ASN A 336 6.45 7.30 1.21
C ASN A 336 5.20 8.16 1.00
N ARG A 337 4.04 7.62 1.39
CA ARG A 337 2.75 8.32 1.27
C ARG A 337 2.71 9.55 2.16
N ALA A 338 3.14 9.41 3.42
CA ALA A 338 3.17 10.52 4.38
C ALA A 338 4.09 11.67 3.96
N LEU A 339 5.13 11.41 3.17
CA LEU A 339 6.05 12.42 2.64
C LEU A 339 5.51 13.14 1.40
N MET A 340 4.66 12.46 0.61
CA MET A 340 4.09 12.98 -0.64
C MET A 340 2.73 13.63 -0.49
N ASN A 341 1.97 13.22 0.52
CA ASN A 341 0.73 13.89 0.86
C ASN A 341 1.07 15.27 1.44
N GLU A 342 0.99 16.28 0.58
CA GLU A 342 1.01 17.67 1.00
C GLU A 342 -0.26 17.90 1.83
N ASP A 343 -0.14 17.94 3.16
CA ASP A 343 -1.27 18.22 4.03
C ASP A 343 -1.92 19.54 3.61
N GLU A 344 -3.24 19.51 3.34
CA GLU A 344 -4.06 20.71 3.51
C GLU A 344 -3.73 21.25 4.91
N ASN A 345 -3.44 22.55 5.01
CA ASN A 345 -2.95 23.25 6.21
C ASN A 345 -3.86 23.12 7.45
N ASN A 346 -4.02 21.91 7.96
CA ASN A 346 -4.86 21.57 9.09
C ASN A 346 -4.08 21.91 10.33
N ALA A 347 -4.54 22.93 11.05
CA ALA A 347 -3.94 23.34 12.31
C ALA A 347 -4.18 22.26 13.35
N VAL A 348 -3.18 21.42 13.61
CA VAL A 348 -3.24 20.44 14.69
C VAL A 348 -3.02 21.21 16.00
N HIS A 349 -4.08 21.33 16.82
CA HIS A 349 -4.05 22.04 18.11
C HIS A 349 -3.48 23.47 18.05
N GLY A 350 -3.70 24.20 16.95
CA GLY A 350 -3.20 25.57 16.75
C GLY A 350 -1.76 25.68 16.27
N TRP A 351 -1.04 24.57 16.09
CA TRP A 351 0.31 24.55 15.54
C TRP A 351 0.27 24.27 14.03
N ARG A 352 1.11 24.98 13.27
CA ARG A 352 1.20 24.89 11.80
C ARG A 352 2.62 24.55 11.35
N ILE A 353 3.14 23.41 11.80
CA ILE A 353 4.43 22.90 11.35
C ILE A 353 4.20 21.75 10.36
N SER A 354 4.83 21.84 9.18
CA SER A 354 4.84 20.72 8.23
C SER A 354 5.60 19.53 8.84
N ARG A 355 5.16 18.30 8.54
CA ARG A 355 5.83 17.05 8.95
C ARG A 355 7.32 17.06 8.62
N TYR A 356 7.67 17.59 7.45
CA TYR A 356 9.07 17.69 6.99
C TYR A 356 9.87 18.75 7.76
N SER A 357 9.26 19.91 8.06
CA SER A 357 9.89 20.95 8.88
C SER A 357 10.14 20.48 10.31
N PHE A 358 9.19 19.75 10.89
CA PHE A 358 9.35 19.13 12.21
C PHE A 358 10.52 18.13 12.21
N PHE A 359 10.60 17.27 11.19
CA PHE A 359 11.73 16.35 11.03
C PHE A 359 13.07 17.10 10.99
N LEU A 360 13.19 18.16 10.19
CA LEU A 360 14.43 18.92 10.09
C LEU A 360 14.82 19.59 11.42
N VAL A 361 13.85 20.15 12.14
CA VAL A 361 14.10 20.74 13.47
C VAL A 361 14.61 19.67 14.44
N ALA A 362 13.94 18.52 14.51
CA ALA A 362 14.36 17.41 15.36
C ALA A 362 15.73 16.84 14.96
N PHE A 363 16.00 16.74 13.66
CA PHE A 363 17.28 16.30 13.12
C PHE A 363 18.41 17.27 13.50
N CYS A 364 18.22 18.58 13.29
CA CYS A 364 19.20 19.60 13.68
C CYS A 364 19.41 19.62 15.20
N ALA A 365 18.34 19.51 15.99
CA ALA A 365 18.46 19.43 17.45
C ALA A 365 19.25 18.20 17.89
N SER A 366 19.00 17.04 17.28
CA SER A 366 19.75 15.80 17.53
C SER A 366 21.22 15.92 17.09
N PHE A 367 21.49 16.58 15.97
CA PHE A 367 22.84 16.83 15.47
C PHE A 367 23.64 17.82 16.35
N VAL A 368 22.98 18.78 16.99
CA VAL A 368 23.63 19.71 17.93
C VAL A 368 23.83 19.07 19.30
N TYR A 369 22.94 18.16 19.69
CA TYR A 369 23.02 17.43 20.97
C TYR A 369 24.10 16.35 20.97
N ASN A 370 24.26 15.62 19.86
CA ASN A 370 25.34 14.63 19.67
C ASN A 370 26.64 15.30 19.22
#